data_AF-A0A3B0VPP1-F1
#
_entry.id   AF-A0A3B0VPP1-F1
#
_cell.length_a   1.000
_cell.length_b   1.000
_cell.length_c   1.000
_cell.angle_alpha   90.00
_cell.angle_beta   90.00
_cell.angle_gamma   90.00
#
_symmetry.space_group_name_H-M   'P 1'
#
loop_
_entity.id
_entity.type
_entity.pdbx_description
1 polymer ?
#
loop_
_entity_poly.entity_id
_entity_poly.type
_entity_poly.pdbx_seq_one_letter_code
_entity_poly.pdbx_strand_id
1 'polypeptide(L)'
;MKYLKNSILTLSLIAASSVQAQDETLDFSSDMTLGGDAYINESHVSNGVILTPNKKFQQGSAFTNLAYENITGFTAHFDMKLGGGSGADGLTFAWVTDPSVNTSGGGNLGFTGMTGYAIEFDTYRNSWDN
;
A
#
# COMPACT_ATOMS: atom_id res chain seq x y z
N MET A 1 -0.77 20.61 -27.96
CA MET A 1 -0.33 19.65 -26.92
C MET A 1 -1.44 18.66 -26.68
N LYS A 2 -1.22 17.38 -27.01
CA LYS A 2 -2.21 16.29 -26.83
C LYS A 2 -2.38 15.99 -25.34
N TYR A 3 -3.63 15.92 -24.89
CA TYR A 3 -4.00 15.55 -23.52
C TYR A 3 -3.53 14.14 -23.18
N LEU A 4 -2.70 14.00 -22.15
CA LEU A 4 -2.48 12.72 -21.48
C LEU A 4 -3.69 12.45 -20.58
N LYS A 5 -4.59 11.60 -21.07
CA LYS A 5 -5.63 10.93 -20.26
C LYS A 5 -5.04 9.63 -19.74
N ASN A 6 -5.32 9.34 -18.47
CA ASN A 6 -5.05 8.10 -17.72
C ASN A 6 -3.72 8.10 -16.95
N SER A 7 -3.83 8.25 -15.62
CA SER A 7 -2.71 8.09 -14.69
C SER A 7 -2.75 6.68 -14.10
N ILE A 8 -1.78 5.84 -14.46
CA ILE A 8 -1.53 4.51 -13.88
C ILE A 8 -0.56 4.69 -12.71
N LEU A 9 -0.67 3.82 -11.70
CA LEU A 9 0.28 3.73 -10.61
C LEU A 9 0.92 2.35 -10.57
N THR A 10 2.24 2.28 -10.41
CA THR A 10 3.01 1.03 -10.35
C THR A 10 3.74 0.90 -9.02
N LEU A 11 3.17 0.19 -8.04
CA LEU A 11 3.91 -0.13 -6.81
C LEU A 11 4.95 -1.22 -7.14
N SER A 12 6.26 -0.95 -7.06
CA SER A 12 7.32 -1.95 -7.27
C SER A 12 8.07 -2.24 -5.97
N LEU A 13 7.54 -3.13 -5.12
CA LEU A 13 8.11 -3.45 -3.80
C LEU A 13 9.34 -4.37 -3.91
N ILE A 14 10.55 -3.81 -3.85
CA ILE A 14 11.78 -4.60 -3.68
C ILE A 14 12.11 -4.67 -2.19
N ALA A 15 11.82 -5.80 -1.54
CA ALA A 15 12.33 -6.10 -0.20
C ALA A 15 13.64 -6.89 -0.33
N ALA A 16 14.78 -6.24 -0.07
CA ALA A 16 16.07 -6.92 0.07
C ALA A 16 16.45 -6.98 1.55
N SER A 17 16.48 -8.18 2.14
CA SER A 17 17.32 -8.47 3.30
C SER A 17 18.73 -8.80 2.81
N SER A 18 19.74 -8.42 3.59
CA SER A 18 21.15 -8.55 3.21
C SER A 18 21.55 -10.01 2.95
N VAL A 19 22.20 -10.23 1.80
CA VAL A 19 22.74 -11.48 1.21
C VAL A 19 21.74 -12.16 0.26
N GLN A 20 21.92 -11.88 -1.03
CA GLN A 20 21.17 -12.43 -2.19
C GLN A 20 19.73 -11.93 -2.35
N ALA A 21 19.55 -10.63 -2.62
CA ALA A 21 18.33 -10.16 -3.27
C ALA A 21 18.33 -10.67 -4.72
N GLN A 22 17.86 -11.89 -4.92
CA GLN A 22 17.33 -12.30 -6.20
C GLN A 22 16.13 -11.38 -6.45
N ASP A 23 16.08 -10.80 -7.65
CA ASP A 23 15.05 -9.88 -8.13
C ASP A 23 13.68 -10.60 -8.19
N GLU A 24 13.07 -10.83 -7.03
CA GLU A 24 11.72 -11.39 -6.93
C GLU A 24 10.73 -10.23 -7.05
N THR A 25 10.27 -10.03 -8.29
CA THR A 25 9.09 -9.20 -8.53
C THR A 25 7.89 -9.91 -7.89
N LEU A 26 7.29 -9.32 -6.85
CA LEU A 26 6.06 -9.85 -6.26
C LEU A 26 4.97 -9.98 -7.32
N ASP A 27 4.33 -11.14 -7.40
CA ASP A 27 3.08 -11.27 -8.11
C ASP A 27 1.94 -10.92 -7.14
N PHE A 28 1.42 -9.70 -7.27
CA PHE A 28 0.36 -9.21 -6.39
C PHE A 28 -0.88 -10.11 -6.35
N SER A 29 -1.13 -10.91 -7.39
CA SER A 29 -2.27 -11.82 -7.44
C SER A 29 -2.11 -13.06 -6.54
N SER A 30 -0.88 -13.51 -6.29
CA SER A 30 -0.58 -14.69 -5.46
C SER A 30 0.05 -14.34 -4.12
N ASP A 31 0.79 -13.24 -4.05
CA ASP A 31 1.70 -12.96 -2.93
C ASP A 31 1.15 -11.95 -1.93
N MET A 32 -0.09 -11.49 -2.13
CA MET A 32 -0.76 -10.56 -1.21
C MET A 32 -2.12 -11.07 -0.74
N THR A 33 -2.42 -10.85 0.53
CA THR A 33 -3.79 -10.88 1.05
C THR A 33 -4.35 -9.46 1.00
N LEU A 34 -5.48 -9.29 0.29
CA LEU A 34 -6.18 -8.02 0.16
C LEU A 34 -7.33 -7.90 1.18
N GLY A 35 -7.61 -6.68 1.61
CA GLY A 35 -8.71 -6.34 2.52
C GLY A 35 -9.55 -5.17 2.06
N GLY A 36 -10.79 -5.12 2.55
CA GLY A 36 -11.74 -4.04 2.26
C GLY A 36 -12.03 -3.91 0.76
N ASP A 37 -11.92 -2.68 0.26
CA ASP A 37 -12.16 -2.30 -1.14
C ASP A 37 -10.93 -2.52 -2.04
N ALA A 38 -9.85 -3.13 -1.54
CA ALA A 38 -8.64 -3.34 -2.32
C ALA A 38 -8.81 -4.41 -3.40
N TYR A 39 -8.25 -4.19 -4.59
CA TYR A 39 -8.27 -5.16 -5.70
C TYR A 39 -7.04 -5.06 -6.60
N ILE A 40 -6.72 -6.15 -7.31
CA ILE A 40 -5.67 -6.18 -8.33
C ILE A 40 -6.19 -5.55 -9.63
N ASN A 41 -5.41 -4.65 -10.21
CA ASN A 41 -5.72 -4.08 -11.51
C ASN A 41 -5.05 -4.89 -12.64
N GLU A 42 -5.77 -5.86 -13.20
CA GLU A 42 -5.26 -6.74 -14.27
C GLU A 42 -5.17 -6.07 -15.66
N SER A 43 -5.78 -4.90 -15.87
CA SER A 43 -5.98 -4.30 -17.20
C SER A 43 -5.02 -3.16 -17.58
N HIS A 44 -4.02 -2.83 -16.77
CA HIS A 44 -3.18 -1.64 -17.00
C HIS A 44 -1.67 -1.89 -16.80
N VAL A 45 -1.00 -2.47 -17.79
CA VAL A 45 0.45 -2.40 -18.14
C VAL A 45 1.52 -2.62 -17.04
N SER A 46 1.15 -2.79 -15.78
CA SER A 46 2.02 -3.17 -14.68
C SER A 46 1.12 -3.68 -13.55
N ASN A 47 1.20 -4.96 -13.22
CA ASN A 47 0.52 -5.57 -12.07
C ASN A 47 0.61 -4.62 -10.87
N GLY A 48 -0.52 -4.27 -10.25
CA GLY A 48 -0.54 -3.33 -9.13
C GLY A 48 -1.81 -3.45 -8.30
N VAL A 49 -1.70 -3.05 -7.04
CA VAL A 49 -2.82 -3.07 -6.09
C VAL A 49 -3.49 -1.69 -6.04
N ILE A 50 -4.81 -1.67 -6.24
CA ILE A 50 -5.63 -0.50 -5.94
C ILE A 50 -6.14 -0.66 -4.51
N LEU A 51 -5.64 0.16 -3.57
CA LEU A 51 -6.10 0.13 -2.17
C LEU A 51 -7.51 0.71 -2.02
N THR A 52 -7.78 1.83 -2.68
CA THR A 52 -9.12 2.43 -2.70
C THR A 52 -9.46 2.91 -4.11
N PRO A 53 -10.67 2.62 -4.62
CA PRO A 53 -11.15 3.31 -5.81
C PRO A 53 -11.47 4.77 -5.47
N ASN A 54 -11.58 5.62 -6.50
CA ASN A 54 -12.00 7.02 -6.35
C ASN A 54 -13.50 7.13 -5.98
N LYS A 55 -13.84 6.74 -4.75
CA LYS A 55 -15.16 6.79 -4.14
C LYS A 55 -15.01 7.22 -2.68
N LYS A 56 -16.07 7.79 -2.11
CA LYS A 56 -16.09 8.17 -0.69
C LYS A 56 -16.21 6.93 0.19
N PHE A 57 -15.70 7.02 1.42
CA PHE A 57 -15.84 5.99 2.46
C PHE A 57 -15.27 4.64 2.03
N GLN A 58 -14.08 4.65 1.45
CA GLN A 58 -13.38 3.44 1.06
C GLN A 58 -12.22 3.18 2.01
N GLN A 59 -11.95 1.92 2.27
CA GLN A 59 -10.71 1.51 2.90
C GLN A 59 -10.23 0.24 2.22
N GLY A 60 -8.92 0.12 2.06
CA GLY A 60 -8.35 -1.14 1.63
C GLY A 60 -6.97 -1.33 2.21
N SER A 61 -6.56 -2.58 2.21
CA SER A 61 -5.26 -3.00 2.72
C SER A 61 -4.72 -4.11 1.84
N ALA A 62 -3.40 -4.23 1.83
CA ALA A 62 -2.73 -5.32 1.16
C ALA A 62 -1.48 -5.67 1.98
N PHE A 63 -1.41 -6.91 2.43
CA PHE A 63 -0.26 -7.43 3.16
C PHE A 63 0.35 -8.58 2.37
N THR A 64 1.69 -8.63 2.32
CA THR A 64 2.37 -9.76 1.69
C THR A 64 2.11 -11.05 2.49
N ASN A 65 1.96 -12.15 1.78
CA ASN A 65 1.87 -13.50 2.35
C ASN A 65 3.27 -14.05 2.74
N LEU A 66 4.33 -13.33 2.39
CA LEU A 66 5.70 -13.70 2.72
C LEU A 66 6.01 -13.28 4.16
N ALA A 67 6.30 -14.28 5.00
CA ALA A 67 6.84 -14.05 6.33
C ALA A 67 8.37 -14.02 6.25
N TYR A 68 8.97 -12.99 6.84
CA TYR A 68 10.41 -12.85 6.90
C TYR A 68 10.86 -12.96 8.36
N GLU A 69 11.60 -14.02 8.67
CA GLU A 69 12.18 -14.21 10.00
C GLU A 69 13.57 -13.55 10.08
N ASN A 70 13.95 -13.08 11.27
CA ASN A 70 15.30 -12.59 11.57
C ASN A 70 15.80 -11.41 10.70
N ILE A 71 14.91 -10.50 10.30
CA ILE A 71 15.30 -9.30 9.57
C ILE A 71 16.10 -8.36 10.47
N THR A 72 17.32 -8.06 10.05
CA THR A 72 18.20 -7.05 10.67
C THR A 72 18.15 -5.70 9.95
N GLY A 73 17.57 -5.66 8.74
CA GLY A 73 17.31 -4.47 7.95
C GLY A 73 16.60 -4.82 6.64
N PHE A 74 15.85 -3.87 6.09
CA PHE A 74 15.22 -4.00 4.78
C PHE A 74 15.28 -2.66 4.04
N THR A 75 15.23 -2.71 2.72
CA THR A 75 14.89 -1.57 1.88
C THR A 75 13.56 -1.89 1.20
N ALA A 76 12.70 -0.90 1.02
CA ALA A 76 11.48 -1.02 0.21
C ALA A 76 11.47 0.13 -0.80
N HIS A 77 11.26 -0.21 -2.07
CA HIS A 77 10.99 0.76 -3.13
C HIS A 77 9.53 0.63 -3.51
N PHE A 78 8.88 1.69 -3.98
CA PHE A 78 7.57 1.58 -4.62
C PHE A 78 7.19 2.91 -5.27
N ASP A 79 6.39 2.87 -6.34
CA ASP A 79 5.70 4.07 -6.79
C ASP A 79 4.31 4.12 -6.15
N MET A 80 3.92 5.29 -5.63
CA MET A 80 2.56 5.55 -5.15
C MET A 80 1.85 6.69 -5.91
N LYS A 81 0.52 6.63 -6.02
CA LYS A 81 -0.36 7.66 -6.60
C LYS A 81 -1.44 7.92 -5.58
N LEU A 82 -1.39 9.14 -5.06
CA LEU A 82 -2.43 9.70 -4.22
C LEU A 82 -3.24 10.67 -5.08
N GLY A 83 -4.56 10.49 -5.13
CA GLY A 83 -5.47 11.44 -5.78
C GLY A 83 -6.36 10.86 -6.88
N GLY A 84 -6.97 11.76 -7.65
CA GLY A 84 -8.10 11.46 -8.55
C GLY A 84 -9.46 11.76 -7.92
N GLY A 85 -9.53 11.89 -6.60
CA GLY A 85 -10.71 12.25 -5.81
C GLY A 85 -10.58 13.54 -5.02
N SER A 86 -11.23 13.62 -3.85
CA SER A 86 -11.22 14.79 -2.96
C SER A 86 -9.93 14.98 -2.15
N GLY A 87 -8.97 14.05 -2.26
CA GLY A 87 -7.63 14.21 -1.69
C GLY A 87 -7.46 13.78 -0.23
N ALA A 88 -8.31 12.87 0.28
CA ALA A 88 -8.22 12.30 1.62
C ALA A 88 -8.45 10.77 1.56
N ASP A 89 -8.03 9.97 2.54
CA ASP A 89 -7.29 10.35 3.75
C ASP A 89 -5.77 10.22 3.59
N GLY A 90 -5.29 9.18 2.92
CA GLY A 90 -3.87 8.93 2.67
C GLY A 90 -3.60 7.43 2.54
N LEU A 91 -2.36 7.01 2.77
CA LEU A 91 -1.99 5.60 2.91
C LEU A 91 -0.85 5.40 3.90
N THR A 92 -0.69 4.18 4.40
CA THR A 92 0.50 3.76 5.16
C THR A 92 1.26 2.65 4.42
N PHE A 93 2.59 2.70 4.53
CA PHE A 93 3.44 1.53 4.33
C PHE A 93 3.80 0.98 5.71
N ALA A 94 3.40 -0.27 6.01
CA ALA A 94 3.43 -0.81 7.36
C ALA A 94 4.28 -2.09 7.47
N TRP A 95 5.00 -2.20 8.58
CA TRP A 95 5.69 -3.39 9.04
C TRP A 95 5.07 -3.83 10.37
N VAL A 96 4.30 -4.92 10.34
CA VAL A 96 3.47 -5.35 11.48
C VAL A 96 3.72 -6.81 11.85
N THR A 97 3.55 -7.14 13.13
CA THR A 97 3.64 -8.52 13.63
C THR A 97 2.31 -9.27 13.56
N ASP A 98 1.22 -8.54 13.40
CA ASP A 98 -0.18 -8.99 13.46
C ASP A 98 -0.99 -8.39 12.29
N PRO A 99 -0.64 -8.70 11.03
CA PRO A 99 -1.33 -8.13 9.88
C PRO A 99 -2.82 -8.47 9.90
N SER A 100 -3.66 -7.43 9.84
CA SER A 100 -5.11 -7.55 9.72
C SER A 100 -5.59 -6.86 8.46
N VAL A 101 -6.24 -7.61 7.58
CA VAL A 101 -6.85 -7.03 6.37
C VAL A 101 -8.12 -6.23 6.68
N ASN A 102 -8.73 -6.45 7.84
CA ASN A 102 -9.81 -5.63 8.38
C ASN A 102 -9.21 -4.42 9.11
N THR A 103 -8.84 -3.40 8.34
CA THR A 103 -8.19 -2.20 8.88
C THR A 103 -9.22 -1.17 9.35
N SER A 104 -8.79 0.04 9.71
CA SER A 104 -9.68 1.18 9.92
C SER A 104 -9.39 2.29 8.89
N GLY A 105 -10.43 2.82 8.24
CA GLY A 105 -10.30 3.94 7.31
C GLY A 105 -10.22 5.32 7.99
N GLY A 106 -10.24 6.39 7.21
CA GLY A 106 -10.12 7.76 7.74
C GLY A 106 -8.69 8.12 8.13
N GLY A 107 -8.57 9.06 9.08
CA GLY A 107 -7.29 9.43 9.71
C GLY A 107 -6.63 8.34 10.55
N ASN A 108 -7.14 7.11 10.54
CA ASN A 108 -6.43 5.94 11.07
C ASN A 108 -5.48 5.30 10.05
N LEU A 109 -5.62 5.68 8.77
CA LEU A 109 -4.78 5.29 7.63
C LEU A 109 -4.48 3.79 7.54
N GLY A 110 -5.44 2.97 7.96
CA GLY A 110 -5.33 1.52 7.91
C GLY A 110 -4.41 0.90 8.95
N PHE A 111 -3.82 1.66 9.87
CA PHE A 111 -2.80 1.18 10.81
C PHE A 111 -3.28 1.04 12.27
N THR A 112 -4.21 1.89 12.72
CA THR A 112 -4.68 1.89 14.12
C THR A 112 -5.13 0.51 14.57
N GLY A 113 -4.53 0.03 15.68
CA GLY A 113 -4.85 -1.26 16.29
C GLY A 113 -3.91 -2.41 15.93
N MET A 114 -2.96 -2.21 15.00
CA MET A 114 -1.89 -3.17 14.72
C MET A 114 -0.63 -2.88 15.54
N THR A 115 0.16 -3.91 15.76
CA THR A 115 1.46 -3.87 16.44
C THR A 115 2.57 -3.80 15.41
N GLY A 116 3.28 -2.68 15.35
CA GLY A 116 4.38 -2.50 14.41
C GLY A 116 4.78 -1.05 14.19
N TYR A 117 5.28 -0.78 12.99
CA TYR A 117 5.67 0.55 12.52
C TYR A 117 5.01 0.86 11.19
N ALA A 118 4.69 2.12 10.97
CA ALA A 118 4.19 2.60 9.69
C ALA A 118 4.89 3.90 9.27
N ILE A 119 5.04 4.06 7.96
CA ILE A 119 5.34 5.33 7.31
C ILE A 119 4.02 5.80 6.69
N GLU A 120 3.53 6.96 7.12
CA GLU A 120 2.32 7.55 6.59
C GLU A 120 2.61 8.53 5.44
N PHE A 121 1.71 8.53 4.47
CA PHE A 121 1.59 9.56 3.45
C PHE A 121 0.20 10.17 3.60
N ASP A 122 0.10 11.08 4.57
CA ASP A 122 -1.14 11.72 4.96
C ASP A 122 -1.48 12.88 4.01
N THR A 123 -2.73 12.91 3.56
CA THR A 123 -3.27 13.92 2.66
C THR A 123 -4.39 14.74 3.29
N TYR A 124 -4.80 14.41 4.51
CA TYR A 124 -5.91 15.05 5.21
C TYR A 124 -5.52 15.46 6.63
N ARG A 125 -5.59 16.77 6.89
CA ARG A 125 -5.29 17.30 8.22
C ARG A 125 -6.42 16.98 9.23
N ASN A 126 -6.18 15.98 10.08
CA ASN A 126 -6.94 15.69 11.28
C ASN A 126 -6.60 16.65 12.44
N SER A 127 -7.40 16.61 13.51
CA SER A 127 -7.24 17.52 14.66
C SER A 127 -5.99 17.25 15.49
N TRP A 128 -5.37 16.08 15.33
CA TRP A 128 -4.16 15.66 16.02
C TRP A 128 -2.89 15.88 15.18
N ASP A 129 -3.02 16.39 13.96
CA ASP A 129 -1.88 16.66 13.08
C ASP A 129 -1.28 18.03 13.38
N ASN A 130 0.05 18.05 13.53
CA ASN A 130 0.83 19.23 13.86
C ASN A 130 1.01 20.17 12.65
#